data_AF-A0A0B6YUI3-F1
#
_entry.id   AF-A0A0B6YUI3-F1
#
_cell.length_a   1.000
_cell.length_b   1.000
_cell.length_c   1.000
_cell.angle_alpha   90.00
_cell.angle_beta   90.00
_cell.angle_gamma   90.00
#
_symmetry.space_group_name_H-M   'P 1'
#
loop_
_entity.id
_entity.type
_entity.pdbx_description
1 polymer ?
#
loop_
_entity_poly.entity_id
_entity_poly.type
_entity_poly.pdbx_seq_one_letter_code
_entity_poly.pdbx_strand_id
1 'polypeptide(L)'
;AEMEYLKIAQDLEMYGVNYFQIKNKKNTDLWIGVDARGINVYDRDNRLAPKVAFPWNEIKNISFKDKKFTIKNVGKKEPDFIFYAPKLRINELILELCVGNHELFMRRRKPDTMEIQQMKTQAIDEKARKKLDRSLLAREKQLREEAQREKEDLERKLFQLQEEARQSQEALMRSEETAELLHEKMTVLDEEARLLTQKAAEAEAEVQRIKLTAIKTEEERMYMEQRAHDAEIIAAA
;
A
#
# COMPACT_ATOMS: atom_id res chain seq x y z
N ALA A 1 13.19 18.94 -4.32
CA ALA A 1 14.32 18.36 -5.07
C ALA A 1 14.92 19.39 -6.01
N GLU A 2 14.17 19.90 -6.99
CA GLU A 2 14.67 20.86 -8.00
C GLU A 2 15.27 22.14 -7.41
N MET A 3 14.56 22.82 -6.49
CA MET A 3 15.05 24.05 -5.87
C MET A 3 16.33 23.84 -5.04
N GLU A 4 16.48 22.70 -4.37
CA GLU A 4 17.70 22.41 -3.59
C GLU A 4 18.88 22.12 -4.50
N TYR A 5 18.64 21.46 -5.64
CA TYR A 5 19.66 21.25 -6.66
C TYR A 5 20.17 22.59 -7.21
N LEU A 6 19.26 23.51 -7.57
CA LEU A 6 19.64 24.83 -8.08
C LEU A 6 20.39 25.67 -7.03
N LYS A 7 20.06 25.53 -5.73
CA LYS A 7 20.78 26.21 -4.65
C LYS A 7 22.23 25.79 -4.54
N ILE A 8 22.56 24.55 -4.87
CA ILE A 8 23.93 24.03 -4.88
C ILE A 8 24.61 24.42 -6.20
N ALA A 9 23.92 24.24 -7.33
CA ALA A 9 24.49 24.50 -8.65
C ALA A 9 24.88 25.98 -8.84
N GLN A 10 24.14 26.92 -8.25
CA GLN A 10 24.43 28.35 -8.36
C GLN A 10 25.76 28.78 -7.73
N ASP A 11 26.35 27.95 -6.85
CA ASP A 11 27.61 28.25 -6.18
C ASP A 11 28.83 27.76 -6.97
N LEU A 12 28.63 27.00 -8.06
CA LEU A 12 29.70 26.57 -8.96
C LEU A 12 30.28 27.78 -9.71
N GLU A 13 31.60 27.85 -9.84
CA GLU A 13 32.32 29.02 -10.36
C GLU A 13 31.99 29.36 -11.82
N MET A 14 31.58 28.36 -12.59
CA MET A 14 31.20 28.52 -14.00
C MET A 14 29.69 28.70 -14.20
N TYR A 15 28.89 28.63 -13.14
CA TYR A 15 27.44 28.69 -13.24
C TYR A 15 26.98 30.08 -13.70
N GLY A 16 26.19 30.12 -14.77
CA GLY A 16 25.61 31.36 -15.28
C GLY A 16 26.61 32.34 -15.88
N VAL A 17 27.85 31.91 -16.18
CA VAL A 17 28.88 32.75 -16.79
C VAL A 17 28.94 32.54 -18.30
N ASN A 18 28.80 33.62 -19.07
CA ASN A 18 28.94 33.61 -20.53
C ASN A 18 30.37 34.01 -20.93
N TYR A 19 31.13 33.07 -21.47
CA TYR A 19 32.55 33.25 -21.80
C TYR A 19 32.79 33.66 -23.25
N PHE A 20 33.65 34.67 -23.47
CA PHE A 20 34.09 35.12 -24.78
C PHE A 20 35.61 35.25 -24.84
N GLN A 21 36.21 34.84 -25.95
CA GLN A 21 37.64 35.03 -26.20
C GLN A 21 37.92 36.47 -26.59
N ILE A 22 38.87 37.10 -25.90
CA ILE A 22 39.25 38.48 -26.10
C ILE A 22 40.77 38.64 -26.07
N LYS A 23 41.25 39.79 -26.53
CA LYS A 23 42.65 40.19 -26.43
C LYS A 23 42.77 41.53 -25.72
N ASN A 24 43.75 41.66 -24.83
CA ASN A 24 44.05 42.96 -24.20
C ASN A 24 44.87 43.87 -25.16
N LYS A 25 45.23 45.08 -24.71
CA LYS A 25 46.12 46.00 -25.46
C LYS A 25 47.51 45.41 -25.77
N LYS A 26 47.97 44.44 -24.99
CA LYS A 26 49.25 43.73 -25.18
C LYS A 26 49.11 42.48 -26.06
N ASN A 27 47.96 42.29 -26.73
CA ASN A 27 47.67 41.15 -27.60
C ASN A 27 47.70 39.78 -26.87
N THR A 28 47.53 39.77 -25.55
CA THR A 28 47.42 38.54 -24.75
C THR A 28 46.01 37.95 -24.88
N ASP A 29 45.91 36.66 -25.17
CA ASP A 29 44.65 35.92 -25.20
C ASP A 29 44.09 35.76 -23.77
N LEU A 30 42.84 36.17 -23.59
CA LEU A 30 42.11 36.13 -22.32
C LEU A 30 40.67 35.70 -22.57
N TRP A 31 39.97 35.36 -21.49
CA TRP A 31 38.51 35.21 -21.51
C TRP A 31 37.86 36.37 -20.79
N ILE A 32 36.71 36.80 -21.28
CA ILE A 32 35.78 37.66 -20.54
C ILE A 32 34.51 36.86 -20.23
N GLY A 33 34.10 36.86 -18.98
CA GLY A 33 32.86 36.26 -18.50
C GLY A 33 31.85 37.36 -18.16
N VAL A 34 30.62 37.21 -18.65
CA VAL A 34 29.50 38.08 -18.27
C VAL A 34 28.50 37.25 -17.48
N ASP A 35 28.17 37.68 -16.26
CA ASP A 35 27.25 37.00 -15.37
C ASP A 35 26.28 37.98 -14.67
N ALA A 36 25.43 37.45 -13.79
CA ALA A 36 24.42 38.23 -13.10
C ALA A 36 24.98 39.18 -12.03
N ARG A 37 26.28 39.10 -11.70
CA ARG A 37 26.99 39.89 -10.68
C ARG A 37 27.89 40.96 -11.29
N GLY A 38 28.49 40.69 -12.46
CA GLY A 38 29.36 41.64 -13.14
C GLY A 38 30.02 41.08 -14.41
N ILE A 39 31.18 41.66 -14.72
CA ILE A 39 32.06 41.23 -15.81
C ILE A 39 33.38 40.78 -15.21
N ASN A 40 33.84 39.60 -15.59
CA ASN A 40 35.05 38.99 -15.08
C ASN A 40 36.05 38.74 -16.20
N VAL A 41 37.34 38.88 -15.93
CA VAL A 41 38.43 38.61 -16.89
C VAL A 41 39.24 37.44 -16.36
N TYR A 42 39.48 36.45 -17.20
CA TYR A 42 40.17 35.22 -16.86
C TYR A 42 41.36 34.98 -17.78
N ASP A 43 42.32 34.19 -17.30
CA ASP A 43 43.39 33.69 -18.14
C ASP A 43 42.88 32.70 -19.18
N ARG A 44 43.61 32.56 -20.28
CA ARG A 44 43.33 31.58 -21.33
C ARG A 44 43.13 30.16 -20.78
N ASP A 45 43.95 29.76 -19.80
CA ASP A 45 44.04 28.40 -19.29
C ASP A 45 43.23 28.16 -18.01
N ASN A 46 42.65 29.22 -17.41
CA ASN A 46 41.88 29.10 -16.17
C ASN A 46 40.60 29.95 -16.23
N ARG A 47 39.44 29.30 -16.41
CA ARG A 47 38.11 29.93 -16.41
C ARG A 47 37.37 29.88 -15.08
N LEU A 48 37.99 29.30 -14.05
CA LEU A 48 37.39 29.15 -12.72
C LEU A 48 37.64 30.40 -11.87
N ALA A 49 38.88 30.87 -11.82
CA ALA A 49 39.27 32.00 -10.99
C ALA A 49 39.46 33.27 -11.83
N PRO A 50 38.64 34.31 -11.64
CA PRO A 50 38.82 35.58 -12.35
C PRO A 50 40.05 36.34 -11.84
N LYS A 51 40.83 36.93 -12.76
CA LYS A 51 41.95 37.81 -12.44
C LYS A 51 41.52 39.24 -12.13
N VAL A 52 40.50 39.71 -12.83
CA VAL A 52 39.92 41.04 -12.66
C VAL A 52 38.42 40.89 -12.68
N ALA A 53 37.73 41.56 -11.78
CA ALA A 53 36.28 41.59 -11.70
C ALA A 53 35.79 43.04 -11.74
N PHE A 54 34.72 43.26 -12.48
CA PHE A 54 34.02 44.54 -12.59
C PHE A 54 32.58 44.31 -12.13
N PRO A 55 32.28 44.53 -10.85
CA PRO A 55 30.91 44.48 -10.33
C PRO A 55 29.99 45.46 -11.06
N TRP A 56 28.73 45.09 -11.27
CA TRP A 56 27.78 45.96 -11.99
C TRP A 56 27.58 47.34 -11.35
N ASN A 57 27.79 47.50 -10.04
CA ASN A 57 27.71 48.78 -9.33
C ASN A 57 28.94 49.68 -9.55
N GLU A 58 30.04 49.15 -10.07
CA GLU A 58 31.28 49.90 -10.32
C GLU A 58 31.42 50.31 -11.79
N ILE A 59 30.59 49.76 -12.67
CA ILE A 59 30.59 50.07 -14.11
C ILE A 59 29.71 51.28 -14.38
N LYS A 60 30.31 52.31 -14.98
CA LYS A 60 29.62 53.55 -15.39
C LYS A 60 29.04 53.47 -16.78
N ASN A 61 29.83 52.93 -17.72
CA ASN A 61 29.46 52.88 -19.12
C ASN A 61 30.20 51.74 -19.82
N ILE A 62 29.51 51.09 -20.74
CA ILE A 62 30.07 50.08 -21.63
C ILE A 62 29.80 50.49 -23.06
N SER A 63 30.81 50.46 -23.92
CA SER A 63 30.64 50.73 -25.34
C SER A 63 31.70 50.02 -26.17
N PHE A 64 31.44 49.87 -27.46
CA PHE A 64 32.44 49.37 -28.39
C PHE A 64 32.44 50.18 -29.69
N LYS A 65 33.57 50.13 -30.39
CA LYS A 65 33.73 50.65 -31.75
C LYS A 65 34.57 49.65 -32.53
N ASP A 66 34.02 49.12 -33.61
CA ASP A 66 34.60 48.03 -34.37
C ASP A 66 34.98 46.83 -33.46
N LYS A 67 36.26 46.46 -33.42
CA LYS A 67 36.76 45.38 -32.56
C LYS A 67 37.07 45.83 -31.14
N LYS A 68 37.17 47.14 -30.87
CA LYS A 68 37.58 47.70 -29.59
C LYS A 68 36.38 47.85 -28.65
N PHE A 69 36.43 47.16 -27.52
CA PHE A 69 35.43 47.25 -26.45
C PHE A 69 36.01 48.03 -25.26
N THR A 70 35.21 48.89 -24.63
CA THR A 70 35.62 49.80 -23.56
C THR A 70 34.64 49.72 -22.39
N ILE A 71 35.17 49.44 -21.20
CA ILE A 71 34.45 49.45 -19.93
C ILE A 71 34.99 50.60 -19.10
N LYS A 72 34.12 51.51 -18.70
CA LYS A 72 34.45 52.67 -17.87
C LYS A 72 33.93 52.45 -16.46
N ASN A 73 34.79 52.66 -15.47
CA ASN A 73 34.40 52.59 -14.06
C ASN A 73 33.75 53.92 -13.60
N VAL A 74 32.98 53.85 -12.51
CA VAL A 74 32.33 55.02 -11.90
C VAL A 74 33.35 56.04 -11.40
N GLY A 75 34.52 55.59 -10.93
CA GLY A 75 35.61 56.43 -10.47
C GLY A 75 36.46 57.02 -11.63
N LYS A 76 36.57 58.35 -11.70
CA LYS A 76 37.40 59.05 -12.71
C LYS A 76 38.91 58.79 -12.62
N LYS A 77 39.41 58.13 -11.56
CA LYS A 77 40.83 57.90 -11.32
C LYS A 77 41.37 56.64 -11.99
N GLU A 78 40.52 55.65 -12.24
CA GLU A 78 40.94 54.39 -12.84
C GLU A 78 40.90 54.48 -14.37
N PRO A 79 41.92 53.94 -15.07
CA PRO A 79 41.92 53.94 -16.52
C PRO A 79 40.81 53.03 -17.07
N ASP A 80 40.19 53.43 -18.17
CA ASP A 80 39.22 52.62 -18.89
C ASP A 80 39.82 51.23 -19.23
N PHE A 81 39.09 50.17 -18.92
CA PHE A 81 39.46 48.81 -19.32
C PHE A 81 39.09 48.61 -20.79
N ILE A 82 40.06 48.22 -21.60
CA ILE A 82 39.89 48.09 -23.05
C ILE A 82 40.40 46.73 -23.51
N PHE A 83 39.56 46.03 -24.27
CA PHE A 83 39.90 44.78 -24.93
C PHE A 83 39.43 44.77 -26.38
N TYR A 84 39.85 43.74 -27.11
CA TYR A 84 39.55 43.54 -28.52
C TYR A 84 38.96 42.15 -28.74
N ALA A 85 37.75 42.09 -29.30
CA ALA A 85 37.16 40.84 -29.75
C ALA A 85 37.63 40.50 -31.17
N PRO A 86 37.71 39.21 -31.54
CA PRO A 86 38.18 38.82 -32.87
C PRO A 86 37.21 39.24 -33.99
N LYS A 87 35.91 39.33 -33.69
CA LYS A 87 34.82 39.68 -34.63
C LYS A 87 33.89 40.73 -34.02
N LEU A 88 33.32 41.61 -34.85
CA LEU A 88 32.35 42.64 -34.45
C LEU A 88 31.12 42.05 -33.74
N ARG A 89 30.55 40.97 -34.31
CA ARG A 89 29.38 40.28 -33.76
C ARG A 89 29.55 39.80 -32.31
N ILE A 90 30.79 39.53 -31.89
CA ILE A 90 31.07 39.14 -30.51
C ILE A 90 30.91 40.35 -29.58
N ASN A 91 31.33 41.55 -30.00
CA ASN A 91 31.12 42.76 -29.22
C ASN A 91 29.63 43.11 -29.09
N GLU A 92 28.83 42.91 -30.15
CA GLU A 92 27.38 43.09 -30.12
C GLU A 92 26.74 42.18 -29.05
N LEU A 93 27.08 40.89 -29.07
CA LEU A 93 26.56 39.91 -28.11
C LEU A 93 27.01 40.19 -26.67
N ILE A 94 28.29 40.54 -26.47
CA ILE A 94 28.80 40.93 -25.14
C ILE A 94 28.01 42.14 -24.63
N LEU A 95 27.79 43.16 -25.47
CA LEU A 95 27.07 44.36 -25.06
C LEU A 95 25.61 44.04 -24.70
N GLU A 96 24.91 43.26 -25.51
CA GLU A 96 23.53 42.84 -25.25
C GLU A 96 23.40 42.12 -23.90
N LEU A 97 24.30 41.16 -23.64
CA LEU A 97 24.34 40.46 -22.36
C LEU A 97 24.66 41.41 -21.20
N CYS A 98 25.58 42.37 -21.38
CA CYS A 98 25.89 43.35 -20.35
C CYS A 98 24.69 44.24 -20.03
N VAL A 99 23.96 44.72 -21.04
CA VAL A 99 22.77 45.55 -20.86
C VAL A 99 21.68 44.77 -20.13
N GLY A 100 21.35 43.56 -20.58
CA GLY A 100 20.32 42.74 -19.94
C GLY A 100 20.67 42.33 -18.51
N ASN A 101 21.92 41.92 -18.25
CA ASN A 101 22.36 41.57 -16.89
C ASN A 101 22.38 42.79 -15.96
N HIS A 102 22.87 43.94 -16.44
CA HIS A 102 22.89 45.17 -15.66
C HIS A 102 21.47 45.65 -15.33
N GLU A 103 20.54 45.61 -16.28
CA GLU A 103 19.14 45.96 -16.06
C GLU A 103 18.51 45.08 -14.98
N LEU A 104 18.67 43.75 -15.08
CA LEU A 104 18.15 42.82 -14.08
C LEU A 104 18.85 43.00 -12.71
N PHE A 105 20.15 43.28 -12.69
CA PHE A 105 20.89 43.59 -11.47
C PHE A 105 20.35 44.83 -10.77
N MET A 106 20.00 45.87 -11.53
CA MET A 106 19.40 47.10 -11.01
C MET A 106 17.95 46.87 -10.56
N ARG A 107 17.18 46.07 -11.31
CA ARG A 107 15.81 45.68 -10.93
C ARG A 107 15.77 44.93 -9.60
N ARG A 108 16.68 43.99 -9.36
CA ARG A 108 16.79 43.21 -8.11
C ARG A 108 17.12 44.05 -6.87
N ARG A 109 17.63 45.27 -7.04
CA ARG A 109 17.95 46.22 -5.95
C ARG A 109 16.84 47.21 -5.64
N LYS A 110 15.80 47.24 -6.47
CA LYS A 110 14.61 48.03 -6.22
C LYS A 110 13.56 47.16 -5.52
N PRO A 111 12.61 47.77 -4.78
CA PRO A 111 11.46 47.04 -4.30
C PRO A 111 10.73 46.34 -5.45
N ASP A 112 10.17 45.17 -5.18
CA ASP A 112 9.36 44.45 -6.16
C ASP A 112 8.20 45.31 -6.64
N THR A 113 7.95 45.28 -7.94
CA THR A 113 6.75 45.86 -8.54
C THR A 113 5.50 45.15 -8.01
N MET A 114 4.35 45.84 -7.99
CA MET A 114 3.07 45.28 -7.55
C MET A 114 2.72 43.96 -8.26
N GLU A 115 3.02 43.84 -9.56
CA GLU A 115 2.84 42.61 -10.33
C GLU A 115 3.66 41.43 -9.75
N ILE A 116 4.96 41.62 -9.51
CA ILE A 116 5.83 40.61 -8.89
C ILE A 116 5.31 40.21 -7.51
N GLN A 117 4.86 41.18 -6.70
CA GLN A 117 4.31 40.89 -5.37
C GLN A 117 3.05 40.02 -5.47
N GLN A 118 2.13 40.35 -6.37
CA GLN A 118 0.93 39.56 -6.64
C GLN A 118 1.28 38.15 -7.12
N MET A 119 2.23 38.02 -8.06
CA MET A 119 2.70 36.71 -8.53
C MET A 119 3.30 35.87 -7.40
N LYS A 120 4.07 36.48 -6.49
CA LYS A 120 4.63 35.79 -5.31
C LYS A 120 3.53 35.30 -4.37
N THR A 121 2.55 36.15 -4.05
CA THR A 121 1.41 35.77 -3.21
C THR A 121 0.62 34.62 -3.84
N GLN A 122 0.29 34.75 -5.13
CA GLN A 122 -0.43 33.70 -5.87
C GLN A 122 0.34 32.37 -5.87
N ALA A 123 1.65 32.39 -6.06
CA ALA A 123 2.48 31.18 -6.02
C ALA A 123 2.52 30.54 -4.62
N ILE A 124 2.51 31.34 -3.55
CA ILE A 124 2.44 30.86 -2.17
C ILE A 124 1.07 30.20 -1.91
N ASP A 125 -0.01 30.86 -2.30
CA ASP A 125 -1.38 30.37 -2.12
C ASP A 125 -1.62 29.09 -2.91
N GLU A 126 -1.17 29.03 -4.16
CA GLU A 126 -1.27 27.82 -4.99
C GLU A 126 -0.48 26.66 -4.39
N LYS A 127 0.72 26.92 -3.87
CA LYS A 127 1.53 25.91 -3.19
C LYS A 127 0.86 25.41 -1.91
N ALA A 128 0.26 26.30 -1.13
CA ALA A 128 -0.49 25.95 0.07
C ALA A 128 -1.72 25.10 -0.26
N ARG A 129 -2.48 25.49 -1.28
CA ARG A 129 -3.63 24.74 -1.80
C ARG A 129 -3.24 23.34 -2.26
N LYS A 130 -2.21 23.22 -3.10
CA LYS A 130 -1.69 21.90 -3.55
C LYS A 130 -1.24 21.02 -2.37
N LYS A 131 -0.67 21.62 -1.32
CA LYS A 131 -0.27 20.88 -0.11
C LYS A 131 -1.49 20.36 0.66
N LEU A 132 -2.53 21.19 0.81
CA LEU A 132 -3.78 20.79 1.45
C LEU A 132 -4.46 19.65 0.68
N ASP A 133 -4.63 19.81 -0.63
CA ASP A 133 -5.25 18.80 -1.50
C ASP A 133 -4.50 17.47 -1.43
N ARG A 134 -3.16 17.51 -1.46
CA ARG A 134 -2.32 16.32 -1.30
C ARG A 134 -2.50 15.66 0.07
N SER A 135 -2.63 16.45 1.13
CA SER A 135 -2.87 15.93 2.49
C SER A 135 -4.24 15.28 2.63
N LEU A 136 -5.28 15.88 2.04
CA LEU A 136 -6.63 15.32 2.03
C LEU A 136 -6.66 14.00 1.27
N LEU A 137 -6.09 13.96 0.08
CA LEU A 137 -6.01 12.75 -0.73
C LEU A 137 -5.22 11.63 -0.03
N ALA A 138 -4.13 11.98 0.67
CA ALA A 138 -3.36 11.01 1.44
C ALA A 138 -4.19 10.39 2.57
N ARG A 139 -4.96 11.23 3.30
CA ARG A 139 -5.86 10.76 4.37
C ARG A 139 -6.99 9.90 3.83
N GLU A 140 -7.61 10.29 2.72
CA GLU A 140 -8.67 9.51 2.07
C GLU A 140 -8.15 8.14 1.62
N LYS A 141 -6.96 8.10 1.00
CA LYS A 141 -6.30 6.85 0.62
C LYS A 141 -6.03 5.94 1.80
N GLN A 142 -5.54 6.49 2.91
CA GLN A 142 -5.28 5.73 4.12
C GLN A 142 -6.57 5.12 4.69
N LEU A 143 -7.64 5.92 4.83
CA LEU A 143 -8.93 5.44 5.32
C LEU A 143 -9.51 4.35 4.41
N ARG A 144 -9.34 4.50 3.09
CA ARG A 144 -9.78 3.49 2.12
C ARG A 144 -9.00 2.19 2.24
N GLU A 145 -7.69 2.27 2.45
CA GLU A 145 -6.84 1.10 2.66
C GLU A 145 -7.18 0.37 3.96
N GLU A 146 -7.42 1.11 5.05
CA GLU A 146 -7.86 0.57 6.34
C GLU A 146 -9.22 -0.13 6.20
N ALA A 147 -10.21 0.54 5.59
CA ALA A 147 -11.52 -0.06 5.35
C ALA A 147 -11.47 -1.30 4.45
N GLN A 148 -10.55 -1.32 3.47
CA GLN A 148 -10.35 -2.50 2.62
C GLN A 148 -9.76 -3.67 3.42
N ARG A 149 -8.77 -3.43 4.28
CA ARG A 149 -8.20 -4.47 5.16
C ARG A 149 -9.24 -5.02 6.14
N GLU A 150 -10.00 -4.15 6.78
CA GLU A 150 -11.08 -4.56 7.69
C GLU A 150 -12.13 -5.42 6.96
N LYS A 151 -12.48 -5.02 5.73
CA LYS A 151 -13.39 -5.81 4.89
C LYS A 151 -12.82 -7.20 4.60
N GLU A 152 -11.57 -7.30 4.18
CA GLU A 152 -10.91 -8.59 3.91
C GLU A 152 -10.85 -9.48 5.16
N ASP A 153 -10.65 -8.90 6.35
CA ASP A 153 -10.65 -9.64 7.61
C ASP A 153 -12.05 -10.11 8.01
N LEU A 154 -13.08 -9.29 7.79
CA LEU A 154 -14.47 -9.69 8.02
C LEU A 154 -14.91 -10.78 7.04
N GLU A 155 -14.53 -10.68 5.77
CA GLU A 155 -14.80 -11.72 4.76
C GLU A 155 -14.16 -13.05 5.14
N ARG A 156 -12.91 -13.03 5.63
CA ARG A 156 -12.23 -14.24 6.14
C ARG A 156 -12.96 -14.85 7.34
N LYS A 157 -13.36 -14.04 8.32
CA LYS A 157 -14.11 -14.52 9.50
C LYS A 157 -15.48 -15.07 9.12
N LEU A 158 -16.17 -14.40 8.19
CA LEU A 158 -17.47 -14.85 7.71
C LEU A 158 -17.36 -16.23 7.05
N PHE A 159 -16.33 -16.44 6.23
CA PHE A 159 -16.08 -17.73 5.59
C PHE A 159 -15.83 -18.83 6.62
N GLN A 160 -15.03 -18.56 7.66
CA GLN A 160 -14.78 -19.52 8.75
C GLN A 160 -16.05 -19.89 9.50
N LEU A 161 -16.85 -18.90 9.89
CA LEU A 161 -18.12 -19.14 10.59
C LEU A 161 -19.14 -19.89 9.74
N GLN A 162 -19.19 -19.62 8.43
CA GLN A 162 -20.05 -20.36 7.50
C GLN A 162 -19.65 -21.83 7.40
N GLU A 163 -18.34 -22.11 7.35
CA GLU A 163 -17.84 -23.48 7.28
C GLU A 163 -18.07 -24.24 8.60
N GLU A 164 -17.86 -23.59 9.75
CA GLU A 164 -18.20 -24.15 11.07
C GLU A 164 -19.71 -24.44 11.21
N ALA A 165 -20.56 -23.52 10.75
CA ALA A 165 -22.01 -23.71 10.75
C ALA A 165 -22.42 -24.89 9.86
N ARG A 166 -21.81 -25.03 8.67
CA ARG A 166 -22.04 -26.17 7.77
C ARG A 166 -21.67 -27.49 8.45
N GLN A 167 -20.49 -27.56 9.06
CA GLN A 167 -20.02 -28.76 9.76
C GLN A 167 -20.93 -29.12 10.95
N SER A 168 -21.35 -28.13 11.73
CA SER A 168 -22.30 -28.31 12.83
C SER A 168 -23.66 -28.84 12.33
N GLN A 169 -24.17 -28.30 11.23
CA GLN A 169 -25.41 -28.76 10.61
C GLN A 169 -25.31 -30.19 10.09
N GLU A 170 -24.19 -30.56 9.44
CA GLU A 170 -23.95 -31.94 9.00
C GLU A 170 -23.85 -32.91 10.19
N ALA A 171 -23.20 -32.51 11.28
CA ALA A 171 -23.11 -33.32 12.50
C ALA A 171 -24.49 -33.50 13.15
N LEU A 172 -25.33 -32.44 13.17
CA LEU A 172 -26.69 -32.50 13.66
C LEU A 172 -27.53 -33.48 12.84
N MET A 173 -27.51 -33.37 11.51
CA MET A 173 -28.24 -34.28 10.61
C MET A 173 -27.85 -35.74 10.85
N ARG A 174 -26.54 -36.04 10.95
CA ARG A 174 -26.08 -37.40 11.28
C ARG A 174 -26.56 -37.86 12.65
N SER A 175 -26.57 -36.97 13.64
CA SER A 175 -27.07 -37.29 14.98
C SER A 175 -28.57 -37.59 14.95
N GLU A 176 -29.36 -36.83 14.19
CA GLU A 176 -30.79 -37.04 14.00
C GLU A 176 -31.06 -38.40 13.33
N GLU A 177 -30.37 -38.71 12.22
CA GLU A 177 -30.47 -40.02 11.54
C GLU A 177 -30.12 -41.18 12.50
N THR A 178 -29.06 -41.03 13.31
CA THR A 178 -28.69 -42.07 14.28
C THR A 178 -29.73 -42.23 15.38
N ALA A 179 -30.38 -41.14 15.81
CA ALA A 179 -31.43 -41.18 16.81
C ALA A 179 -32.69 -41.88 16.27
N GLU A 180 -33.05 -41.64 15.01
CA GLU A 180 -34.17 -42.32 14.34
C GLU A 180 -33.92 -43.83 14.23
N LEU A 181 -32.73 -44.23 13.77
CA LEU A 181 -32.36 -45.66 13.68
C LEU A 181 -32.35 -46.35 15.05
N LEU A 182 -31.88 -45.66 16.09
CA LEU A 182 -31.93 -46.19 17.45
C LEU A 182 -33.37 -46.33 17.94
N HIS A 183 -34.25 -45.37 17.61
CA HIS A 183 -35.66 -45.43 17.96
C HIS A 183 -36.35 -46.63 17.28
N GLU A 184 -36.13 -46.85 15.98
CA GLU A 184 -36.66 -48.01 15.26
C GLU A 184 -36.11 -49.33 15.80
N LYS A 185 -34.82 -49.37 16.16
CA LYS A 185 -34.24 -50.55 16.80
C LYS A 185 -34.87 -50.82 18.17
N MET A 186 -35.18 -49.78 18.94
CA MET A 186 -35.86 -49.92 20.23
C MET A 186 -37.28 -50.45 20.06
N THR A 187 -38.03 -50.01 19.05
CA THR A 187 -39.39 -50.52 18.80
C THR A 187 -39.38 -51.99 18.40
N VAL A 188 -38.46 -52.41 17.53
CA VAL A 188 -38.31 -53.83 17.15
C VAL A 188 -37.94 -54.70 18.36
N LEU A 189 -37.00 -54.25 19.20
CA LEU A 189 -36.62 -54.98 20.40
C LEU A 189 -37.78 -55.10 21.41
N ASP A 190 -38.61 -54.07 21.53
CA ASP A 190 -39.80 -54.10 22.39
C ASP A 190 -40.84 -55.10 21.87
N GLU A 191 -41.06 -55.13 20.55
CA GLU A 191 -41.94 -56.13 19.91
C GLU A 191 -41.41 -57.56 20.08
N GLU A 192 -40.11 -57.79 19.86
CA GLU A 192 -39.46 -59.09 20.08
C GLU A 192 -39.57 -59.54 21.54
N ALA A 193 -39.32 -58.64 22.50
CA ALA A 193 -39.46 -58.93 23.93
C ALA A 193 -40.91 -59.29 24.27
N ARG A 194 -41.89 -58.60 23.68
CA ARG A 194 -43.31 -58.91 23.86
C ARG A 194 -43.67 -60.29 23.30
N LEU A 195 -43.19 -60.64 22.11
CA LEU A 195 -43.40 -61.96 21.50
C LEU A 195 -42.73 -63.08 22.30
N LEU A 196 -41.51 -62.86 22.80
CA LEU A 196 -40.82 -63.82 23.67
C LEU A 196 -41.59 -64.03 24.97
N THR A 197 -42.11 -62.95 25.57
CA THR A 197 -42.94 -63.02 26.77
C THR A 197 -44.22 -63.83 26.52
N GLN A 198 -44.89 -63.61 25.38
CA GLN A 198 -46.06 -64.39 24.99
C GLN A 198 -45.73 -65.87 24.80
N LYS A 199 -44.65 -66.19 24.06
CA LYS A 199 -44.21 -67.58 23.85
C LYS A 199 -43.85 -68.27 25.15
N ALA A 200 -43.19 -67.58 26.08
CA ALA A 200 -42.89 -68.11 27.41
C ALA A 200 -44.19 -68.45 28.17
N ALA A 201 -45.18 -67.55 28.16
CA ALA A 201 -46.48 -67.79 28.79
C ALA A 201 -47.24 -68.98 28.16
N GLU A 202 -47.22 -69.10 26.82
CA GLU A 202 -47.83 -70.23 26.11
C GLU A 202 -47.13 -71.57 26.43
N ALA A 203 -45.79 -71.57 26.47
CA ALA A 203 -45.02 -72.75 26.85
C ALA A 203 -45.27 -73.17 28.30
N GLU A 204 -45.35 -72.20 29.23
CA GLU A 204 -45.73 -72.47 30.62
C GLU A 204 -47.13 -73.07 30.72
N ALA A 205 -48.10 -72.55 29.97
CA ALA A 205 -49.45 -73.08 29.91
C ALA A 205 -49.51 -74.50 29.33
N GLU A 206 -48.71 -74.81 28.30
CA GLU A 206 -48.60 -76.15 27.73
C GLU A 206 -47.96 -77.13 28.73
N VAL A 207 -46.88 -76.72 29.41
CA VAL A 207 -46.25 -77.52 30.47
C VAL A 207 -47.24 -77.81 31.59
N GLN A 208 -48.04 -76.83 32.00
CA GLN A 208 -49.10 -77.05 32.99
C GLN A 208 -50.15 -78.04 32.47
N ARG A 209 -50.55 -77.94 31.20
CA ARG A 209 -51.50 -78.87 30.59
C ARG A 209 -50.96 -80.30 30.55
N ILE A 210 -49.73 -80.50 30.08
CA ILE A 210 -49.04 -81.79 30.04
C ILE A 210 -48.99 -82.39 31.46
N LYS A 211 -48.60 -81.61 32.46
CA LYS A 211 -48.60 -82.03 33.87
C LYS A 211 -49.97 -82.51 34.33
N LEU A 212 -51.04 -81.77 34.01
CA LEU A 212 -52.41 -82.15 34.36
C LEU A 212 -52.85 -83.44 33.66
N THR A 213 -52.55 -83.61 32.37
CA THR A 213 -52.83 -84.87 31.66
C THR A 213 -52.04 -86.04 32.23
N ALA A 214 -50.76 -85.85 32.56
CA ALA A 214 -49.93 -86.88 33.16
C ALA A 214 -50.50 -87.35 34.51
N ILE A 215 -50.97 -86.41 35.35
CA ILE A 215 -51.67 -86.71 36.60
C ILE A 215 -52.91 -87.54 36.33
N LYS A 216 -53.78 -87.12 35.39
CA LYS A 216 -54.98 -87.89 35.03
C LYS A 216 -54.68 -89.28 34.50
N THR A 217 -53.68 -89.45 33.65
CA THR A 217 -53.29 -90.78 33.15
C THR A 217 -52.70 -91.66 34.25
N GLU A 218 -51.97 -91.10 35.21
CA GLU A 218 -51.48 -91.87 36.37
C GLU A 218 -52.65 -92.24 37.30
N GLU A 219 -53.63 -91.35 37.51
CA GLU A 219 -54.87 -91.66 38.22
C GLU A 219 -55.68 -92.78 37.53
N GLU A 220 -55.83 -92.72 36.21
CA GLU A 220 -56.47 -93.78 35.41
C GLU A 220 -55.69 -95.10 35.47
N ARG A 221 -54.36 -95.05 35.42
CA ARG A 221 -53.50 -96.24 35.55
C ARG A 221 -53.66 -96.87 36.93
N MET A 222 -53.61 -96.07 38.00
CA MET A 222 -53.86 -96.55 39.36
C MET A 222 -55.27 -97.14 39.48
N TYR A 223 -56.28 -96.52 38.89
CA TYR A 223 -57.65 -97.06 38.88
C TYR A 223 -57.75 -98.40 38.15
N MET A 224 -57.04 -98.56 37.02
CA MET A 224 -56.98 -99.82 36.27
C MET A 224 -56.17 -100.91 36.98
N GLU A 225 -55.06 -100.57 37.64
CA GLU A 225 -54.30 -101.48 38.52
C GLU A 225 -55.19 -101.96 39.68
N GLN A 226 -55.97 -101.06 40.27
CA GLN A 226 -56.92 -101.40 41.34
C GLN A 226 -58.03 -102.34 40.84
N ARG A 227 -58.59 -102.07 39.66
CA ARG A 227 -59.57 -102.96 39.02
C ARG A 227 -59.00 -104.32 38.63
N ALA A 228 -57.76 -104.37 38.14
CA ALA A 228 -57.08 -105.62 37.81
C ALA A 228 -56.83 -106.46 39.08
N HIS A 229 -56.41 -105.81 40.16
CA HIS A 229 -56.26 -106.45 41.47
C HIS A 229 -57.60 -107.01 41.99
N ASP A 230 -58.69 -106.24 41.90
CA ASP A 230 -60.02 -106.69 42.29
C ASP A 230 -60.51 -107.87 41.41
N ALA A 231 -60.19 -107.86 40.10
CA ALA A 231 -60.51 -108.96 39.19
C ALA A 231 -59.69 -110.23 39.48
N GLU A 232 -58.42 -110.10 39.87
CA GLU A 232 -57.59 -111.22 40.34
C GLU A 232 -58.12 -111.84 41.64
N ILE A 233 -58.64 -111.02 42.56
CA ILE A 233 -59.30 -111.47 43.79
C ILE A 233 -60.59 -112.26 43.50
N ILE A 234 -61.36 -111.84 42.48
CA ILE A 234 -62.60 -112.52 42.07
C ILE A 234 -62.33 -113.82 41.29
N ALA A 235 -61.24 -113.89 40.52
CA ALA A 235 -60.85 -115.11 39.79
C ALA A 235 -60.24 -116.20 40.69
N ALA A 236 -59.90 -115.87 41.94
CA ALA A 236 -59.35 -116.79 42.95
C ALA A 236 -60.38 -117.31 43.97
N ALA A 237 -61.67 -117.01 43.77
CA ALA A 237 -62.81 -117.51 44.56
C ALA A 237 -63.57 -118.63 43.83
#